data_AF-A0A2N5NGU6-F1
#
_entry.id   AF-A0A2N5NGU6-F1
#
_cell.length_a   1.000
_cell.length_b   1.000
_cell.length_c   1.000
_cell.angle_alpha   90.00
_cell.angle_beta   90.00
_cell.angle_gamma   90.00
#
_symmetry.space_group_name_H-M   'P 1'
#
loop_
_entity.id
_entity.type
_entity.pdbx_description
1 polymer ?
#
loop_
_entity_poly.entity_id
_entity_poly.type
_entity_poly.pdbx_seq_one_letter_code
_entity_poly.pdbx_strand_id
1 'polypeptide(L)'
;MKKLFVVLGICLCLCFGCAEDNRSPILPKAENVDSICIDFTNSTQKIYDDSESIQKILSEIATGKRTEKQSIQDYPSAEEYGTINIENNGGMTTMFYYEENGKYYIECPYKGIYEIENNFEDMI
;
A
#
# COMPACT_ATOMS: atom_id res chain seq x y z
N MET A 1 -30.59 27.27 49.28
CA MET A 1 -30.45 25.83 49.59
C MET A 1 -31.30 25.03 48.62
N LYS A 2 -30.66 24.25 47.74
CA LYS A 2 -31.13 22.96 47.18
C LYS A 2 -29.99 22.47 46.27
N LYS A 3 -29.17 21.58 46.83
CA LYS A 3 -28.20 20.76 46.11
C LYS A 3 -28.98 19.75 45.27
N LEU A 4 -28.67 19.51 44.00
CA LEU A 4 -28.94 18.20 43.40
C LEU A 4 -28.16 17.94 42.10
N PHE A 5 -27.14 17.10 42.24
CA PHE A 5 -26.59 16.08 41.33
C PHE A 5 -25.98 16.48 39.98
N VAL A 6 -24.64 16.54 40.04
CA VAL A 6 -23.68 16.09 39.03
C VAL A 6 -24.14 14.80 38.36
N VAL A 7 -24.27 14.81 37.03
CA VAL A 7 -24.11 13.60 36.21
C VAL A 7 -23.05 13.91 35.17
N LEU A 8 -21.81 13.62 35.56
CA LEU A 8 -20.66 13.52 34.70
C LEU A 8 -20.85 12.26 33.85
N GLY A 9 -21.53 12.40 32.71
CA GLY A 9 -21.71 11.33 31.74
C GLY A 9 -20.38 11.02 31.07
N ILE A 10 -19.72 9.98 31.57
CA ILE A 10 -18.51 9.37 31.02
C ILE A 10 -18.78 9.08 29.54
N CYS A 11 -18.18 9.87 28.65
CA CYS A 11 -18.01 9.50 27.26
C CYS A 11 -16.97 8.37 27.26
N LEU A 12 -17.45 7.13 27.43
CA LEU A 12 -16.61 5.94 27.26
C LEU A 12 -16.07 6.00 25.83
N CYS A 13 -14.80 6.35 25.70
CA CYS A 13 -14.01 6.10 24.52
C CYS A 13 -14.15 4.60 24.21
N LEU A 14 -14.98 4.27 23.23
CA LEU A 14 -14.88 3.01 22.52
C LEU A 14 -13.60 3.11 21.68
N CYS A 15 -12.45 2.94 22.33
CA CYS A 15 -11.26 2.50 21.65
C CYS A 15 -11.57 1.07 21.18
N PHE A 16 -12.23 0.96 20.03
CA PHE A 16 -12.12 -0.25 19.23
C PHE A 16 -10.62 -0.37 18.96
N GLY A 17 -9.96 -1.27 19.66
CA GLY A 17 -8.65 -1.72 19.27
C GLY A 17 -8.83 -2.31 17.87
N CYS A 18 -8.49 -1.52 16.85
CA CYS A 18 -8.28 -2.04 15.52
C CYS A 18 -7.20 -3.11 15.69
N ALA A 19 -7.58 -4.38 15.51
CA ALA A 19 -6.58 -5.42 15.40
C ALA A 19 -5.69 -5.02 14.21
N GLU A 20 -4.40 -4.90 14.46
CA GLU A 20 -3.42 -4.55 13.44
C GLU A 20 -3.50 -5.61 12.33
N ASP A 21 -4.04 -5.21 11.19
CA ASP A 21 -4.19 -6.07 10.04
C ASP A 21 -2.83 -6.21 9.38
N ASN A 22 -2.01 -7.15 9.85
CA ASN A 22 -0.64 -7.36 9.36
C ASN A 22 -0.56 -8.18 8.05
N ARG A 23 -1.61 -8.13 7.21
CA ARG A 23 -1.62 -8.84 5.93
C ARG A 23 -0.73 -8.13 4.91
N SER A 24 0.14 -8.88 4.25
CA SER A 24 0.88 -8.41 3.06
C SER A 24 -0.07 -8.10 1.89
N PRO A 25 0.38 -7.34 0.87
CA PRO A 25 -0.36 -7.17 -0.38
C PRO A 25 -0.73 -8.51 -1.02
N ILE A 26 -1.94 -8.59 -1.58
CA ILE A 26 -2.36 -9.74 -2.37
C ILE A 26 -1.76 -9.60 -3.77
N LEU A 27 -0.74 -10.39 -4.05
CA LEU A 27 0.00 -10.39 -5.32
C LEU A 27 -0.31 -11.64 -6.14
N PRO A 28 -0.23 -11.57 -7.48
CA PRO A 28 -0.19 -12.77 -8.31
C PRO A 28 1.06 -13.59 -7.98
N LYS A 29 0.99 -14.90 -8.24
CA LYS A 29 2.18 -15.75 -8.16
C LYS A 29 3.16 -15.36 -9.26
N ALA A 30 4.46 -15.35 -8.96
CA ALA A 30 5.51 -15.01 -9.93
C ALA A 30 5.44 -15.84 -11.23
N GLU A 31 5.09 -17.12 -11.14
CA GLU A 31 4.92 -18.02 -12.30
C GLU A 31 3.80 -17.61 -13.27
N ASN A 32 2.87 -16.75 -12.82
CA ASN A 32 1.73 -16.26 -13.58
C ASN A 32 1.90 -14.81 -14.04
N VAL A 33 3.05 -14.19 -13.75
CA VAL A 33 3.36 -12.81 -14.16
C VAL A 33 4.07 -12.85 -15.50
N ASP A 34 3.50 -12.12 -16.46
CA ASP A 34 4.05 -11.99 -17.81
C ASP A 34 5.12 -10.89 -17.85
N SER A 35 4.83 -9.75 -17.22
CA SER A 35 5.77 -8.63 -17.08
C SER A 35 5.37 -7.71 -15.94
N ILE A 36 6.32 -6.91 -15.46
CA ILE A 36 6.08 -5.78 -14.55
C ILE A 36 6.58 -4.51 -15.24
N CYS A 37 5.68 -3.58 -15.51
CA CYS A 37 6.00 -2.25 -16.02
C CYS A 37 5.96 -1.24 -14.86
N ILE A 38 7.04 -0.48 -14.69
CA ILE A 38 7.17 0.55 -13.65
C ILE A 38 7.39 1.90 -14.31
N ASP A 39 6.47 2.82 -14.07
CA ASP A 39 6.59 4.24 -14.37
C ASP A 39 7.15 4.93 -13.12
N PHE A 40 8.42 5.37 -13.21
CA PHE A 40 9.16 6.00 -12.12
C PHE A 40 8.74 7.45 -11.90
N THR A 41 8.94 7.98 -10.69
CA THR A 41 8.54 9.38 -10.40
C THR A 41 9.30 10.39 -11.27
N ASN A 42 10.52 10.04 -11.69
CA ASN A 42 11.35 10.82 -12.60
C ASN A 42 10.93 10.73 -14.09
N SER A 43 9.75 10.20 -14.39
CA SER A 43 9.19 10.00 -15.75
C SER A 43 9.96 9.00 -16.63
N THR A 44 10.83 8.17 -16.05
CA THR A 44 11.41 7.01 -16.75
C THR A 44 10.43 5.83 -16.66
N GLN A 45 10.40 4.98 -17.68
CA GLN A 45 9.67 3.72 -17.66
C GLN A 45 10.66 2.56 -17.79
N LYS A 46 10.45 1.47 -17.04
CA LYS A 46 11.16 0.20 -17.24
C LYS A 46 10.19 -0.97 -17.23
N ILE A 47 10.53 -1.99 -18.02
CA ILE A 47 9.80 -3.25 -18.10
C ILE A 47 10.74 -4.35 -17.60
N TYR A 48 10.20 -5.20 -16.73
CA TYR A 48 10.86 -6.35 -16.13
C TYR A 48 10.09 -7.60 -16.54
N ASP A 49 10.69 -8.44 -17.37
CA ASP A 49 10.07 -9.66 -17.93
C ASP A 49 10.87 -10.94 -17.62
N ASP A 50 12.03 -10.80 -16.98
CA ASP A 50 12.83 -11.95 -16.53
C ASP A 50 12.40 -12.43 -15.13
N SER A 51 12.56 -13.73 -14.89
CA SER A 51 12.09 -14.35 -13.65
C SER A 51 12.81 -13.84 -12.40
N GLU A 52 14.06 -13.38 -12.48
CA GLU A 52 14.82 -12.94 -11.31
C GLU A 52 14.30 -11.57 -10.86
N SER A 53 14.15 -10.63 -11.80
CA SER A 53 13.62 -9.30 -11.52
C SER A 53 12.15 -9.34 -11.07
N ILE A 54 11.31 -10.15 -11.71
CA ILE A 54 9.91 -10.33 -11.30
C ILE A 54 9.84 -10.83 -9.85
N GLN A 55 10.60 -11.87 -9.50
CA GLN A 55 10.60 -12.42 -8.14
C GLN A 55 11.10 -11.40 -7.12
N LYS A 56 12.18 -10.67 -7.46
CA LYS A 56 12.72 -9.61 -6.61
C LYS A 56 11.65 -8.55 -6.34
N ILE A 57 11.07 -7.95 -7.39
CA ILE A 57 10.05 -6.90 -7.25
C ILE A 57 8.86 -7.38 -6.42
N LEU A 58 8.32 -8.57 -6.70
CA LEU A 58 7.19 -9.11 -5.93
C LEU A 58 7.56 -9.32 -4.46
N SER A 59 8.78 -9.77 -4.16
CA SER A 59 9.24 -9.96 -2.79
C SER A 59 9.36 -8.65 -2.03
N GLU A 60 9.89 -7.60 -2.67
CA GLU A 60 9.98 -6.26 -2.08
C GLU A 60 8.60 -5.68 -1.79
N ILE A 61 7.63 -5.83 -2.70
CA ILE A 61 6.24 -5.42 -2.46
C ILE A 61 5.61 -6.21 -1.31
N ALA A 62 5.89 -7.51 -1.21
CA ALA A 62 5.34 -8.39 -0.18
C ALA A 62 5.80 -8.02 1.25
N THR A 63 6.88 -7.26 1.40
CA THR A 63 7.36 -6.74 2.70
C THR A 63 6.41 -5.71 3.32
N GLY A 64 5.53 -5.12 2.50
CA GLY A 64 4.61 -4.07 2.91
C GLY A 64 3.67 -4.51 4.03
N LYS A 65 3.63 -3.72 5.11
CA LYS A 65 2.72 -3.93 6.25
C LYS A 65 1.47 -3.10 6.05
N ARG A 66 0.32 -3.75 6.09
CA ARG A 66 -0.96 -3.08 5.88
C ARG A 66 -1.22 -2.05 6.98
N THR A 67 -1.54 -0.83 6.55
CA THR A 67 -1.92 0.28 7.41
C THR A 67 -3.42 0.28 7.70
N GLU A 68 -3.85 1.09 8.68
CA GLU A 68 -5.26 1.35 8.96
C GLU A 68 -5.93 2.26 7.91
N LYS A 69 -5.14 2.90 7.03
CA LYS A 69 -5.67 3.77 5.97
C LYS A 69 -6.40 2.94 4.92
N GLN A 70 -7.51 3.49 4.42
CA GLN A 70 -8.27 2.88 3.34
C GLN A 70 -7.86 3.50 2.00
N SER A 71 -7.60 2.66 1.00
CA SER A 71 -7.50 3.08 -0.40
C SER A 71 -8.90 3.03 -1.01
N ILE A 72 -9.53 4.18 -1.24
CA ILE A 72 -10.93 4.30 -1.69
C ILE A 72 -11.07 4.94 -3.08
N GLN A 73 -9.98 4.96 -3.82
CA GLN A 73 -9.79 5.77 -5.02
C GLN A 73 -8.89 5.02 -6.01
N ASP A 74 -8.96 5.41 -7.28
CA ASP A 74 -8.23 4.75 -8.36
C ASP A 74 -6.74 5.14 -8.40
N TYR A 75 -6.38 6.28 -7.79
CA TYR A 75 -5.03 6.86 -7.76
C TYR A 75 -4.71 7.37 -6.37
N PRO A 76 -3.44 7.39 -5.94
CA PRO A 76 -3.06 7.91 -4.62
C PRO A 76 -3.33 9.42 -4.53
N SER A 77 -3.55 9.91 -3.30
CA SER A 77 -3.69 11.35 -3.04
C SER A 77 -2.35 12.09 -2.99
N ALA A 78 -1.24 11.36 -3.02
CA ALA A 78 0.11 11.93 -3.03
C ALA A 78 0.34 12.74 -4.32
N GLU A 79 1.06 13.85 -4.23
CA GLU A 79 1.37 14.70 -5.39
C GLU A 79 2.35 14.00 -6.36
N GLU A 80 3.31 13.25 -5.82
CA GLU A 80 4.31 12.51 -6.57
C GLU A 80 4.21 11.02 -6.23
N TYR A 81 4.06 10.19 -7.25
CA TYR A 81 3.96 8.74 -7.12
C TYR A 81 4.44 8.07 -8.40
N GLY A 82 4.94 6.84 -8.27
CA GLY A 82 5.19 5.96 -9.40
C GLY A 82 4.07 4.93 -9.54
N THR A 83 3.99 4.31 -10.72
CA THR A 83 2.97 3.30 -11.04
C THR A 83 3.63 1.95 -11.30
N ILE A 84 3.07 0.89 -10.73
CA ILE A 84 3.50 -0.49 -10.92
C ILE A 84 2.34 -1.25 -11.58
N ASN A 85 2.54 -1.70 -12.80
CA ASN A 85 1.59 -2.50 -13.55
C ASN A 85 2.12 -3.93 -13.69
N ILE A 86 1.48 -4.88 -13.01
CA ILE A 86 1.83 -6.30 -13.04
C ILE A 86 0.88 -7.01 -14.01
N GLU A 87 1.34 -7.32 -15.22
CA GLU A 87 0.60 -8.13 -16.18
C GLU A 87 0.62 -9.59 -15.74
N ASN A 88 -0.56 -10.20 -15.59
CA ASN A 88 -0.68 -11.57 -15.08
C ASN A 88 -1.90 -12.29 -15.65
N ASN A 89 -1.70 -13.47 -16.26
CA ASN A 89 -2.78 -14.30 -16.82
C ASN A 89 -3.76 -13.53 -17.73
N GLY A 90 -3.27 -12.58 -18.54
CA GLY A 90 -4.10 -11.72 -19.39
C GLY A 90 -4.91 -10.64 -18.66
N GLY A 91 -4.72 -10.49 -17.34
CA GLY A 91 -5.18 -9.37 -16.53
C GLY A 91 -4.03 -8.46 -16.11
N MET A 92 -4.35 -7.41 -15.36
CA MET A 92 -3.37 -6.44 -14.85
C MET A 92 -3.68 -6.09 -13.40
N THR A 93 -2.65 -6.11 -12.54
CA THR A 93 -2.72 -5.55 -11.20
C THR A 93 -1.97 -4.23 -11.20
N THR A 94 -2.68 -3.13 -11.01
CA THR A 94 -2.10 -1.80 -10.85
C THR A 94 -1.92 -1.47 -9.38
N MET A 95 -0.75 -0.94 -9.03
CA MET A 95 -0.38 -0.44 -7.72
C MET A 95 0.39 0.87 -7.90
N PHE A 96 0.50 1.63 -6.82
CA PHE A 96 1.25 2.89 -6.80
C PHE A 96 2.22 2.88 -5.64
N TYR A 97 3.34 3.57 -5.77
CA TYR A 97 4.25 3.81 -4.65
C TYR A 97 4.54 5.29 -4.51
N TYR A 98 4.71 5.74 -3.28
CA TYR A 98 4.96 7.16 -2.97
C TYR A 98 5.58 7.31 -1.58
N GLU A 99 6.16 8.50 -1.35
CA GLU A 99 6.58 8.94 -0.03
C GLU A 99 5.53 9.92 0.53
N GLU A 100 5.15 9.74 1.79
CA GLU A 100 4.31 10.69 2.50
C GLU A 100 4.81 10.85 3.94
N ASN A 101 5.19 12.08 4.31
CA ASN A 101 5.69 12.43 5.65
C ASN A 101 6.93 11.60 6.08
N GLY A 102 7.89 11.35 5.18
CA GLY A 102 9.11 10.61 5.47
C GLY A 102 8.92 9.09 5.62
N LYS A 103 7.75 8.57 5.21
CA LYS A 103 7.43 7.15 5.17
C LYS A 103 7.08 6.75 3.74
N TYR A 104 7.35 5.50 3.40
CA TYR A 104 7.14 4.97 2.07
C TYR A 104 5.95 4.03 2.05
N TYR A 105 5.15 4.12 0.99
CA TYR A 105 3.93 3.35 0.86
C TYR A 105 3.81 2.70 -0.50
N ILE A 106 3.13 1.56 -0.51
CA ILE A 106 2.55 0.94 -1.70
C ILE A 106 1.03 0.96 -1.52
N GLU A 107 0.32 1.55 -2.46
CA GLU A 107 -1.13 1.61 -2.49
C GLU A 107 -1.69 0.72 -3.61
N CYS A 108 -2.64 -0.14 -3.26
CA CYS A 108 -3.40 -0.91 -4.23
C CYS A 108 -4.87 -0.45 -4.17
N PRO A 109 -5.42 0.12 -5.26
CA PRO A 109 -6.78 0.66 -5.31
C PRO A 109 -7.82 -0.32 -4.75
N TYR A 110 -8.63 0.17 -3.80
CA TYR A 110 -9.70 -0.59 -3.11
C TYR A 110 -9.25 -1.83 -2.34
N LYS A 111 -7.96 -2.19 -2.41
CA LYS A 111 -7.38 -3.29 -1.65
C LYS A 111 -6.70 -2.76 -0.42
N GLY A 112 -5.98 -1.64 -0.48
CA GLY A 112 -5.50 -0.82 0.63
C GLY A 112 -4.07 -0.33 0.52
N ILE A 113 -3.56 0.25 1.62
CA ILE A 113 -2.28 0.98 1.67
C ILE A 113 -1.32 0.25 2.62
N TYR A 114 -0.10 0.04 2.17
CA TYR A 114 0.93 -0.76 2.85
C TYR A 114 2.17 0.09 3.06
N GLU A 115 2.66 0.17 4.29
CA GLU A 115 3.92 0.86 4.62
C GLU A 115 5.10 -0.08 4.37
N ILE A 116 6.13 0.41 3.67
CA ILE A 116 7.41 -0.27 3.43
C ILE A 116 8.53 0.48 4.13
N GLU A 117 9.60 -0.23 4.50
CA GLU A 117 10.67 0.34 5.33
C GLU A 117 11.61 1.28 4.56
N ASN A 118 11.80 1.04 3.25
CA ASN A 118 12.73 1.79 2.41
C ASN A 118 12.03 2.31 1.15
N ASN A 119 12.68 3.24 0.46
CA ASN A 119 12.21 3.74 -0.82
C ASN A 119 12.15 2.58 -1.83
N PHE A 120 11.01 2.44 -2.52
CA PHE A 120 10.78 1.33 -3.45
C PHE A 120 11.76 1.34 -4.64
N GLU A 121 12.10 2.52 -5.18
CA GLU A 121 12.99 2.62 -6.35
C GLU A 121 14.43 2.18 -6.01
N ASP A 122 14.87 2.37 -4.77
CA ASP A 122 16.19 1.94 -4.29
C ASP A 122 16.28 0.42 -4.06
N MET A 123 15.12 -0.25 -3.91
CA MET A 123 15.04 -1.68 -3.62
C MET A 123 15.13 -2.54 -4.89
N ILE A 124 14.85 -1.98 -6.08
CA ILE A 124 14.64 -2.73 -7.33
C ILE A 124 15.77 -2.62 -8.36
#